data_AF-A0A1G3C0L0-F1
#
_entry.id   AF-A0A1G3C0L0-F1
#
_cell.length_a   1.000
_cell.length_b   1.000
_cell.length_c   1.000
_cell.angle_alpha   90.00
_cell.angle_beta   90.00
_cell.angle_gamma   90.00
#
_symmetry.space_group_name_H-M   'P 1'
#
loop_
_entity.id
_entity.type
_entity.pdbx_description
1 polymer ?
#
loop_
_entity_poly.entity_id
_entity_poly.type
_entity_poly.pdbx_seq_one_letter_code
_entity_poly.pdbx_strand_id
1 'polypeptide(L)'
;MHKNVQTKPESTDVELQKLEDYIKSFHPKPGDSDIIPILQYIQDAYGYLPNVALEFVSKYIHVPLSRIYGVATFYSQFSFVPRGKYTIKVCIGTACHVRGADKVNGKLEELLNVKNGKTTADYKFTLKSVGCVGTCA
;
A
#
# COMPACT_ATOMS: atom_id res chain seq x y z
N MET A 1 3.76 4.35 -33.19
CA MET A 1 3.48 2.90 -33.24
C MET A 1 3.60 2.32 -31.84
N HIS A 2 2.59 1.56 -31.41
CA HIS A 2 2.51 0.71 -30.20
C HIS A 2 2.49 1.45 -28.84
N LYS A 3 1.32 1.89 -28.36
CA LYS A 3 0.37 1.14 -27.49
C LYS A 3 1.05 0.43 -26.31
N ASN A 4 0.96 1.02 -25.12
CA ASN A 4 0.92 0.25 -23.87
C ASN A 4 -0.23 0.76 -23.00
N VAL A 5 -1.40 0.25 -23.35
CA VAL A 5 -2.62 0.25 -22.55
C VAL A 5 -2.38 -0.74 -21.41
N GLN A 6 -2.19 -0.25 -20.19
CA GLN A 6 -2.39 -1.06 -18.98
C GLN A 6 -3.71 -0.64 -18.35
N THR A 7 -4.79 -1.22 -18.88
CA THR A 7 -6.15 -1.09 -18.36
C THR A 7 -6.39 -2.01 -17.17
N LYS A 8 -6.82 -1.38 -16.06
CA LYS A 8 -7.60 -1.86 -14.89
C LYS A 8 -6.97 -2.92 -13.95
N PRO A 9 -7.06 -2.66 -12.63
CA PRO A 9 -8.27 -2.99 -11.92
C PRO A 9 -9.17 -1.76 -11.79
N GLU A 10 -10.43 -2.06 -11.90
CA GLU A 10 -11.54 -1.15 -11.91
C GLU A 10 -11.77 -0.59 -10.50
N SER A 11 -12.22 0.65 -10.45
CA SER A 11 -12.61 1.42 -9.28
C SER A 11 -13.86 0.88 -8.56
N THR A 12 -14.09 -0.43 -8.50
CA THR A 12 -15.45 -0.96 -8.29
C THR A 12 -15.81 -1.36 -6.86
N ASP A 13 -14.85 -1.71 -5.99
CA ASP A 13 -15.21 -2.21 -4.64
C ASP A 13 -14.71 -1.30 -3.50
N VAL A 14 -14.61 0.00 -3.74
CA VAL A 14 -14.45 0.94 -2.61
C VAL A 14 -15.81 1.12 -1.97
N GLU A 15 -16.11 0.31 -0.96
CA GLU A 15 -17.30 0.43 -0.13
C GLU A 15 -17.25 1.71 0.72
N LEU A 16 -17.55 2.85 0.09
CA LEU A 16 -17.56 4.17 0.72
C LEU A 16 -18.46 4.22 1.95
N GLN A 17 -19.50 3.38 2.00
CA GLN A 17 -20.39 3.27 3.16
C GLN A 17 -19.63 2.86 4.43
N LYS A 18 -18.77 1.84 4.36
CA LYS A 18 -17.97 1.39 5.51
C LYS A 18 -16.96 2.45 5.93
N LEU A 19 -16.37 3.14 4.96
CA LEU A 19 -15.46 4.26 5.22
C LEU A 19 -16.20 5.41 5.91
N GLU A 20 -17.39 5.75 5.46
CA GLU A 20 -18.24 6.77 6.08
C GLU A 20 -18.63 6.39 7.51
N ASP A 21 -19.04 5.14 7.74
CA ASP A 21 -19.40 4.64 9.07
C ASP A 21 -18.21 4.68 10.04
N TYR A 22 -17.01 4.28 9.57
CA TYR A 22 -15.79 4.39 10.36
C TYR A 22 -15.47 5.83 10.71
N ILE A 23 -15.48 6.74 9.72
CA ILE A 23 -15.19 8.15 9.94
C ILE A 23 -16.22 8.78 10.89
N LYS A 24 -17.51 8.40 10.82
CA LYS A 24 -18.52 8.83 11.79
C LYS A 24 -18.21 8.34 13.21
N SER A 25 -17.81 7.08 13.37
CA SER A 25 -17.49 6.50 14.67
C SER A 25 -16.28 7.18 15.35
N PHE A 26 -15.36 7.71 14.56
CA PHE A 26 -14.12 8.33 15.03
C PHE A 26 -14.32 9.80 15.45
N HIS A 27 -15.47 10.42 15.16
CA HIS A 27 -15.74 11.84 15.42
C HIS A 27 -14.55 12.77 15.11
N PRO A 28 -14.01 12.72 13.87
CA PRO A 28 -12.81 13.45 13.53
C PRO A 28 -13.05 14.95 13.75
N LYS A 29 -12.08 15.59 14.41
CA LYS A 29 -12.11 17.04 14.55
C LYS A 29 -11.75 17.66 13.20
N PRO A 30 -12.35 18.79 12.82
CA PRO A 30 -11.91 19.52 11.65
C PRO A 30 -10.41 19.83 11.76
N GLY A 31 -9.62 19.43 10.75
CA GLY A 31 -8.19 19.69 10.69
C GLY A 31 -7.30 18.47 10.43
N ASP A 32 -5.99 18.68 10.56
CA ASP A 32 -4.97 17.73 10.13
C ASP A 32 -4.76 16.52 11.07
N SER A 33 -5.29 16.59 12.29
CA SER A 33 -4.99 15.64 13.37
C SER A 33 -5.39 14.19 13.03
N ASP A 34 -6.45 14.01 12.25
CA ASP A 34 -7.07 12.71 12.02
C ASP A 34 -6.73 12.12 10.63
N ILE A 35 -5.88 12.78 9.83
CA ILE A 35 -5.48 12.30 8.50
C ILE A 35 -4.80 10.94 8.60
N ILE A 36 -3.83 10.77 9.52
CA ILE A 36 -3.04 9.54 9.62
C ILE A 36 -3.92 8.33 10.01
N PRO A 37 -4.75 8.38 11.08
CA PRO A 37 -5.65 7.27 11.43
C PRO A 37 -6.63 6.90 10.30
N ILE A 38 -7.18 7.88 9.59
CA ILE A 38 -8.11 7.63 8.48
C ILE A 38 -7.38 6.94 7.31
N LEU A 39 -6.18 7.41 6.95
CA LEU A 39 -5.37 6.79 5.91
C LEU A 39 -4.94 5.36 6.29
N GLN A 40 -4.65 5.10 7.57
CA GLN A 40 -4.36 3.75 8.06
C GLN A 40 -5.56 2.82 7.85
N TYR A 41 -6.76 3.26 8.24
CA TYR A 41 -7.98 2.48 8.03
C TYR A 41 -8.22 2.17 6.54
N ILE A 42 -8.06 3.16 5.65
CA ILE A 42 -8.20 2.96 4.19
C ILE A 42 -7.17 1.95 3.69
N GLN A 43 -5.91 2.10 4.11
CA GLN A 43 -4.82 1.21 3.72
C GLN A 43 -5.07 -0.24 4.20
N ASP A 44 -5.65 -0.42 5.39
CA ASP A 44 -5.96 -1.73 5.96
C ASP A 44 -7.21 -2.36 5.30
N ALA A 45 -8.23 -1.57 5.02
CA ALA A 45 -9.47 -2.03 4.39
C ALA A 45 -9.26 -2.40 2.91
N TYR A 46 -8.51 -1.59 2.17
CA TYR A 46 -8.38 -1.72 0.72
C TYR A 46 -7.00 -2.22 0.26
N GLY A 47 -5.99 -2.26 1.13
CA GLY A 47 -4.62 -2.64 0.78
C GLY A 47 -3.82 -1.56 0.04
N TYR A 48 -4.44 -0.41 -0.26
CA TYR A 48 -3.85 0.77 -0.89
C TYR A 48 -4.73 2.01 -0.62
N LEU A 49 -4.28 3.18 -1.06
CA LEU A 49 -5.01 4.44 -0.99
C LEU A 49 -5.65 4.77 -2.35
N PRO A 50 -6.91 4.35 -2.61
CA PRO A 50 -7.63 4.71 -3.82
C PRO A 50 -7.96 6.20 -3.84
N ASN A 51 -7.81 6.85 -5.00
CA ASN A 51 -8.11 8.28 -5.18
C ASN A 51 -9.53 8.63 -4.75
N VAL A 52 -10.51 7.77 -5.04
CA VAL A 52 -11.92 7.97 -4.65
C VAL A 52 -12.08 8.07 -3.13
N ALA A 53 -11.36 7.25 -2.34
CA ALA A 53 -11.40 7.33 -0.89
C ALA A 53 -10.70 8.59 -0.37
N LEU A 54 -9.58 9.01 -0.98
CA LEU A 54 -8.88 10.23 -0.59
C LEU A 54 -9.71 11.49 -0.86
N GLU A 55 -10.40 11.54 -2.00
CA GLU A 55 -11.34 12.61 -2.33
C GLU A 55 -12.52 12.65 -1.37
N PHE A 56 -13.05 11.49 -0.99
CA PHE A 56 -14.12 11.39 0.01
C PHE A 56 -13.66 11.94 1.36
N VAL A 57 -12.48 11.51 1.84
CA VAL A 57 -11.91 12.01 3.09
C VAL A 57 -11.67 13.52 3.03
N SER A 58 -11.07 14.03 1.96
CA SER A 58 -10.83 15.47 1.77
C SER A 58 -12.10 16.30 1.97
N LYS A 59 -13.22 15.85 1.40
CA LYS A 59 -14.53 16.50 1.55
C LYS A 59 -15.08 16.37 2.97
N TYR A 60 -14.91 15.20 3.60
CA TYR A 60 -15.46 14.94 4.93
C TYR A 60 -14.76 15.73 6.03
N ILE A 61 -13.42 15.69 6.09
CA ILE A 61 -12.63 16.38 7.14
C ILE A 61 -12.30 17.84 6.80
N HIS A 62 -12.76 18.34 5.64
CA HIS A 62 -12.54 19.71 5.15
C HIS A 62 -11.05 20.08 5.01
N VAL A 63 -10.22 19.11 4.63
CA VAL A 63 -8.78 19.31 4.40
C VAL A 63 -8.50 19.22 2.90
N PRO A 64 -7.68 20.13 2.33
CA PRO A 64 -7.29 20.06 0.92
C PRO A 64 -6.64 18.73 0.56
N LEU A 65 -7.03 18.16 -0.58
CA LEU A 65 -6.50 16.89 -1.07
C LEU A 65 -4.96 16.91 -1.20
N SER A 66 -4.37 18.07 -1.54
CA SER A 66 -2.91 18.25 -1.60
C SER A 66 -2.21 17.98 -0.26
N ARG A 67 -2.85 18.34 0.86
CA ARG A 67 -2.34 18.08 2.21
C ARG A 67 -2.37 16.58 2.52
N ILE A 68 -3.46 15.91 2.16
CA ILE A 68 -3.60 14.46 2.32
C ILE A 68 -2.54 13.71 1.49
N TYR A 69 -2.33 14.10 0.23
CA TYR A 69 -1.23 13.54 -0.57
C TYR A 69 0.15 13.82 0.03
N GLY A 70 0.36 15.00 0.61
CA GLY A 70 1.60 15.33 1.31
C GLY A 70 1.88 14.38 2.47
N VAL A 71 0.88 14.08 3.29
CA VAL A 71 1.00 13.12 4.39
C VAL A 71 1.21 11.70 3.85
N ALA A 72 0.41 11.29 2.86
CA ALA A 72 0.47 9.94 2.30
C ALA A 72 1.80 9.64 1.58
N THR A 73 2.44 10.64 0.96
CA THR A 73 3.76 10.48 0.33
C THR A 73 4.92 10.55 1.32
N PHE A 74 4.75 11.25 2.45
CA PHE A 74 5.78 11.38 3.49
C PHE A 74 6.04 10.06 4.23
N TYR A 75 4.98 9.31 4.55
CA TYR A 75 5.11 8.04 5.29
C TYR A 75 5.20 6.84 4.34
N SER A 76 6.34 6.14 4.36
CA SER A 76 6.61 4.96 3.53
C SER A 76 5.67 3.74 3.73
N GLN A 77 4.85 3.77 4.80
CA GLN A 77 3.85 2.73 5.07
C GLN A 77 2.68 2.76 4.08
N PHE A 78 2.31 3.96 3.61
CA PHE A 78 1.18 4.15 2.72
C PHE A 78 1.56 3.83 1.27
N SER A 79 0.61 3.29 0.51
CA SER A 79 0.83 2.96 -0.89
C SER A 79 -0.38 3.33 -1.73
N PHE A 80 -0.14 4.04 -2.82
CA PHE A 80 -1.15 4.33 -3.84
C PHE A 80 -1.37 3.18 -4.82
N VAL A 81 -0.52 2.15 -4.75
CA VAL A 81 -0.57 0.99 -5.64
C VAL A 81 -1.18 -0.17 -4.88
N PRO A 82 -2.14 -0.91 -5.47
CA PRO A 82 -2.70 -2.11 -4.88
C PRO A 82 -1.62 -3.08 -4.38
N ARG A 83 -1.60 -3.32 -3.08
CA ARG A 83 -0.74 -4.33 -2.47
C ARG A 83 -1.55 -5.60 -2.27
N GLY A 84 -0.86 -6.71 -2.37
CA GLY A 84 -1.43 -8.00 -2.05
C GLY A 84 -1.70 -8.09 -0.55
N LYS A 85 -2.68 -8.91 -0.18
CA LYS A 85 -3.05 -9.18 1.23
C LYS A 85 -1.84 -9.48 2.13
N TYR A 86 -0.83 -10.16 1.60
CA TYR A 86 0.41 -10.51 2.29
C TYR A 86 1.61 -9.85 1.61
N THR A 87 2.32 -8.98 2.33
CA THR A 87 3.60 -8.43 1.85
C THR A 87 4.76 -9.29 2.34
N ILE A 88 5.42 -10.01 1.43
CA ILE A 88 6.61 -10.81 1.70
C ILE A 88 7.83 -9.89 1.58
N LYS A 89 8.55 -9.70 2.68
CA LYS A 89 9.75 -8.88 2.76
C LYS A 89 11.00 -9.76 2.79
N VAL A 90 11.88 -9.62 1.81
CA VAL A 90 13.16 -10.35 1.76
C VAL A 90 14.29 -9.42 2.16
N CYS A 91 15.00 -9.75 3.23
CA CYS A 91 16.17 -9.00 3.67
C CYS A 91 17.32 -9.19 2.68
N ILE A 92 17.76 -8.10 2.06
CA ILE A 92 18.95 -8.04 1.19
C ILE A 92 20.08 -7.24 1.85
N GLY A 93 20.07 -7.10 3.18
CA GLY A 93 21.18 -6.50 3.92
C GLY A 93 22.47 -7.31 3.77
N THR A 94 23.62 -6.70 4.04
CA THR A 94 24.96 -7.28 3.77
C THR A 94 25.11 -8.71 4.29
N ALA A 95 24.69 -8.98 5.53
CA ALA A 95 24.76 -10.31 6.13
C ALA A 95 23.88 -11.35 5.41
N CYS A 96 22.69 -10.96 4.95
CA CYS A 96 21.81 -11.85 4.19
C CYS A 96 22.29 -12.01 2.74
N HIS A 97 22.82 -10.96 2.13
CA HIS A 97 23.36 -10.98 0.78
C HIS A 97 24.54 -11.97 0.66
N VAL A 98 25.51 -11.93 1.58
CA VAL A 98 26.63 -12.91 1.58
C VAL A 98 26.19 -14.35 1.85
N ARG A 99 25.05 -14.53 2.53
CA ARG A 99 24.41 -15.86 2.74
C ARG A 99 23.53 -16.30 1.56
N GLY A 100 23.45 -15.50 0.48
CA GLY A 100 22.71 -15.85 -0.72
C GLY A 100 21.23 -15.43 -0.72
N ALA A 101 20.88 -14.30 -0.09
CA ALA A 101 19.53 -13.75 -0.12
C ALA A 101 18.97 -13.58 -1.54
N ASP A 102 19.82 -13.31 -2.54
CA ASP A 102 19.39 -13.19 -3.94
C ASP A 102 18.83 -14.50 -4.49
N LYS A 103 19.34 -15.66 -4.04
CA LYS A 103 18.82 -16.98 -4.42
C LYS A 103 17.43 -17.20 -3.83
N VAL A 104 17.22 -16.79 -2.58
CA VAL A 104 15.91 -16.85 -1.91
C VAL A 104 14.92 -15.95 -2.63
N ASN A 105 15.31 -14.70 -2.91
CA ASN A 105 14.47 -13.74 -3.62
C ASN A 105 14.11 -14.25 -5.03
N GLY A 106 15.09 -14.76 -5.79
CA GLY A 106 14.87 -15.35 -7.10
C GLY A 106 13.93 -16.55 -7.06
N LYS A 107 14.06 -17.43 -6.05
CA LYS A 107 13.14 -18.56 -5.92
C LYS A 107 11.72 -18.13 -5.59
N LEU A 108 11.55 -17.08 -4.79
CA LEU A 108 10.24 -16.48 -4.52
C LEU A 108 9.63 -15.84 -5.77
N GLU A 109 10.44 -15.19 -6.63
CA GLU A 109 9.95 -14.66 -7.91
C GLU A 109 9.39 -15.77 -8.81
N GLU A 110 10.09 -16.91 -8.90
CA GLU A 110 9.63 -18.08 -9.67
C GLU A 110 8.34 -18.68 -9.11
N LEU A 111 8.29 -18.93 -7.79
CA LEU A 111 7.17 -19.59 -7.14
C LEU A 111 5.88 -18.75 -7.18
N LEU A 112 6.01 -17.44 -7.02
CA LEU A 112 4.88 -16.51 -7.02
C LEU A 112 4.59 -15.96 -8.43
N ASN A 113 5.43 -16.28 -9.43
CA ASN A 113 5.37 -15.73 -10.78
C ASN A 113 5.24 -14.19 -10.79
N VAL A 114 6.04 -13.52 -9.95
CA VAL A 114 6.01 -12.07 -9.74
C VAL A 114 7.43 -11.52 -9.63
N LYS A 115 7.66 -10.31 -10.12
CA LYS A 115 8.94 -9.62 -9.95
C LYS A 115 9.00 -8.88 -8.63
N ASN A 116 10.22 -8.69 -8.11
CA ASN A 116 10.46 -7.87 -6.94
C ASN A 116 9.82 -6.48 -7.08
N GLY A 117 9.12 -6.04 -6.04
CA GLY A 117 8.36 -4.80 -6.00
C GLY A 117 6.96 -4.88 -6.63
N LYS A 118 6.56 -6.03 -7.20
CA LYS A 118 5.23 -6.23 -7.79
C LYS A 118 4.34 -7.11 -6.93
N THR A 119 3.05 -7.04 -7.24
CA THR A 119 1.98 -7.83 -6.63
C THR A 119 1.55 -8.92 -7.61
N THR A 120 1.19 -10.10 -7.10
CA THR A 120 0.65 -11.21 -7.88
C THR A 120 -0.69 -10.83 -8.52
N ALA A 121 -1.03 -11.48 -9.64
CA ALA A 121 -2.27 -11.18 -10.39
C ALA A 121 -3.55 -11.43 -9.58
N ASP A 122 -3.48 -12.28 -8.56
CA ASP A 122 -4.58 -12.59 -7.63
C ASP A 122 -4.65 -11.64 -6.42
N TYR A 123 -3.80 -10.60 -6.37
CA TYR A 123 -3.70 -9.64 -5.27
C TYR A 123 -3.55 -10.29 -3.88
N LYS A 124 -2.97 -11.50 -3.80
CA LYS A 124 -2.67 -12.14 -2.51
C LYS A 124 -1.29 -11.80 -1.97
N PHE A 125 -0.28 -11.69 -2.84
CA PHE A 125 1.10 -11.52 -2.40
C PHE A 125 1.78 -10.32 -3.08
N THR A 126 2.50 -9.52 -2.29
CA THR A 126 3.46 -8.53 -2.80
C THR A 126 4.85 -8.93 -2.36
N LEU A 127 5.77 -9.11 -3.32
CA LEU A 127 7.17 -9.40 -3.02
C LEU A 127 7.96 -8.09 -2.97
N LYS A 128 8.71 -7.87 -1.88
CA LYS A 128 9.55 -6.68 -1.73
C LYS A 128 10.88 -7.01 -1.08
N SER A 129 11.98 -6.68 -1.73
CA SER A 129 13.30 -6.66 -1.08
C SER A 129 13.41 -5.43 -0.18
N VAL A 130 13.95 -5.63 1.02
CA VAL A 130 14.16 -4.58 2.02
C VAL A 130 15.59 -4.63 2.54
N GLY A 131 16.04 -3.52 3.14
CA GLY A 131 17.32 -3.49 3.85
C GLY A 131 17.34 -4.40 5.09
N CYS A 132 18.32 -4.19 5.95
CA CYS A 132 18.50 -4.99 7.17
C CYS A 132 17.22 -4.99 8.03
N VAL A 133 16.76 -6.18 8.41
CA VAL A 133 15.62 -6.39 9.32
C VAL A 133 16.06 -6.73 10.75
N GLY A 134 17.38 -6.86 11.01
CA GLY A 134 17.92 -7.07 12.34
C GLY A 134 17.86 -8.51 12.87
N THR A 135 17.56 -9.50 12.04
CA THR A 135 17.37 -10.91 12.45
C THR A 135 18.50 -11.82 11.97
N CYS A 136 19.75 -11.36 12.08
CA CYS A 136 20.91 -12.05 11.50
C CYS A 136 21.48 -13.20 12.35
N ALA A 137 20.86 -13.49 13.51
CA ALA A 137 21.31 -14.51 14.46
C ALA A 137 21.41 -15.90 13.81
#